data_AF-A0A522JDN1-F1
#
_entry.id   AF-A0A522JDN1-F1
#
_cell.length_a   1.000
_cell.length_b   1.000
_cell.length_c   1.000
_cell.angle_alpha   90.00
_cell.angle_beta   90.00
_cell.angle_gamma   90.00
#
_symmetry.space_group_name_H-M   'P 1'
#
loop_
_entity.id
_entity.type
_entity.pdbx_description
1 polymer ?
#
loop_
_entity_poly.entity_id
_entity_poly.type
_entity_poly.pdbx_seq_one_letter_code
_entity_poly.pdbx_strand_id
1 'polypeptide(L)'
;AVDTTPTSARTRDVRVPDSTRKMVSFGIGYKPTDRFEINASYAHIFVNQAHLDGSVSPTGDVVTGQFDDYGNLLSLSAQYHF
;
A
#
# COMPACT_ATOMS: atom_id res chain seq x y z
N ALA A 1 8.31 4.81 -5.82
CA ALA A 1 8.66 5.19 -4.44
C ALA A 1 8.88 3.93 -3.59
N VAL A 2 9.56 4.05 -2.44
CA VAL A 2 9.78 2.97 -1.47
C VAL A 2 9.26 3.42 -0.11
N ASP A 3 8.47 2.57 0.54
CA ASP A 3 7.86 2.81 1.86
C ASP A 3 8.19 1.64 2.81
N THR A 4 8.99 1.90 3.84
CA THR A 4 9.46 0.88 4.78
C THR A 4 8.41 0.59 5.85
N THR A 5 8.20 -0.69 6.17
CA THR A 5 7.27 -1.06 7.25
C THR A 5 7.77 -0.58 8.62
N PRO A 6 6.88 -0.06 9.48
CA PRO A 6 7.20 0.19 10.88
C PRO A 6 7.18 -1.09 11.74
N THR A 7 6.68 -2.22 11.21
CA THR A 7 6.62 -3.49 11.93
C THR A 7 7.96 -4.23 11.91
N SER A 8 8.19 -5.08 12.90
CA SER A 8 9.31 -6.02 12.95
C SER A 8 8.78 -7.45 13.07
N ALA A 9 9.60 -8.45 12.76
CA ALA A 9 9.22 -9.86 12.88
C ALA A 9 8.67 -10.24 14.28
N ARG A 10 9.13 -9.55 15.33
CA ARG A 10 8.70 -9.79 16.72
C ARG A 10 7.30 -9.27 17.05
N THR A 11 6.87 -8.21 16.37
CA THR A 11 5.61 -7.51 16.66
C THR A 11 4.57 -7.68 15.56
N ARG A 12 4.97 -8.23 14.41
CA ARG A 12 4.08 -8.55 13.31
C ARG A 12 3.20 -9.73 13.69
N ASP A 13 1.91 -9.62 13.36
CA ASP A 13 0.93 -10.66 13.61
C ASP A 13 0.01 -10.82 12.39
N VAL A 14 -0.92 -11.76 12.49
CA VAL A 14 -1.91 -12.04 11.43
C VAL A 14 -2.90 -10.90 11.18
N ARG A 15 -3.02 -9.92 12.10
CA ARG A 15 -3.94 -8.79 11.97
C ARG A 15 -3.31 -7.67 11.14
N VAL A 16 -2.01 -7.48 11.29
CA VAL A 16 -1.23 -6.50 10.54
C VAL A 16 0.03 -7.19 9.97
N PRO A 17 -0.12 -8.02 8.92
CA PRO A 17 0.98 -8.72 8.28
C PRO A 17 1.77 -7.78 7.35
N ASP A 18 2.25 -6.67 7.90
CA ASP A 18 2.74 -5.54 7.14
C ASP A 18 4.23 -5.67 6.74
N SER A 19 4.59 -5.32 5.51
CA SER A 19 5.98 -5.41 5.01
C SER A 19 6.35 -4.21 4.15
N THR A 20 7.63 -4.06 3.80
CA THR A 20 8.10 -2.94 2.97
C THR A 20 7.38 -2.94 1.62
N ARG A 21 6.86 -1.78 1.22
CA ARG A 21 6.19 -1.55 -0.06
C ARG A 21 7.10 -0.83 -1.04
N LYS A 22 6.96 -1.18 -2.31
CA LYS A 22 7.48 -0.41 -3.44
C LYS A 22 6.31 -0.10 -4.36
N MET A 23 6.20 1.14 -4.80
CA MET A 23 5.11 1.57 -5.67
C MET A 23 5.64 2.17 -6.96
N VAL A 24 4.99 1.78 -8.06
CA VAL A 24 5.18 2.37 -9.38
C VAL A 24 3.85 2.97 -9.79
N SER A 25 3.87 4.22 -10.23
CA SER A 25 2.66 4.95 -10.63
C SER A 25 2.87 5.67 -11.95
N PHE A 26 1.76 5.86 -12.66
CA PHE A 26 1.67 6.71 -13.83
C PHE A 26 0.34 7.44 -13.83
N GLY A 27 0.29 8.60 -14.49
CA GLY A 27 -0.91 9.41 -14.55
C GLY A 27 -0.89 10.37 -15.72
N ILE A 28 -2.07 10.85 -16.06
CA ILE A 28 -2.31 11.85 -17.10
C ILE A 28 -3.19 12.96 -16.53
N GLY A 29 -2.85 14.19 -16.90
CA GLY A 29 -3.63 15.39 -16.60
C GLY A 29 -4.09 16.05 -17.89
N TYR A 30 -5.31 16.56 -17.89
CA TYR A 30 -5.88 17.32 -19.00
C TYR A 30 -6.50 18.63 -18.49
N LYS A 31 -6.23 19.73 -19.21
CA LYS A 31 -6.82 21.04 -18.96
C LYS A 31 -7.78 21.40 -20.09
N PRO A 32 -9.08 21.13 -19.95
CA PRO A 32 -10.05 21.55 -20.96
C PRO A 32 -10.12 23.07 -21.14
N THR A 33 -9.84 23.83 -20.07
CA THR A 33 -9.76 25.30 -20.08
C THR A 33 -8.69 25.76 -19.10
N ASP A 34 -8.29 27.04 -19.14
CA ASP A 34 -7.34 27.61 -18.17
C ASP A 34 -7.84 27.59 -16.72
N ARG A 35 -9.16 27.40 -16.53
CA ARG A 35 -9.82 27.37 -15.22
C ARG A 35 -10.14 25.97 -14.73
N PHE A 36 -9.92 24.92 -15.52
CA PHE A 36 -10.36 23.57 -15.18
C PHE A 36 -9.31 22.53 -15.52
N GLU A 37 -9.00 21.66 -14.56
CA GLU A 37 -8.02 20.59 -14.70
C GLU A 37 -8.64 19.26 -14.22
N ILE A 38 -8.41 18.19 -14.97
CA ILE A 38 -8.81 16.82 -14.64
C ILE A 38 -7.57 15.96 -14.62
N ASN A 39 -7.38 15.15 -13.59
CA ASN A 39 -6.28 14.19 -13.52
C ASN A 39 -6.79 12.77 -13.27
N ALA A 40 -6.15 11.81 -13.93
CA ALA A 40 -6.34 10.38 -13.71
C ALA A 40 -4.99 9.71 -13.49
N SER A 41 -4.90 8.81 -12.51
CA SER A 41 -3.67 8.06 -12.26
C SER A 41 -3.93 6.66 -11.74
N TYR A 42 -2.92 5.82 -11.91
CA TYR A 42 -2.88 4.47 -11.40
C TYR A 42 -1.54 4.21 -10.72
N ALA A 43 -1.57 3.46 -9.62
CA ALA A 43 -0.39 2.95 -8.96
C ALA A 43 -0.53 1.46 -8.68
N HIS A 44 0.53 0.70 -8.95
CA HIS A 44 0.68 -0.66 -8.48
C HIS A 44 1.69 -0.68 -7.32
N ILE A 45 1.30 -1.34 -6.23
CA ILE A 45 2.03 -1.40 -4.98
C ILE A 45 2.47 -2.86 -4.78
N PHE A 46 3.77 -3.09 -4.95
CA PHE A 46 4.44 -4.34 -4.65
C PHE A 46 4.74 -4.38 -3.15
N VAL A 47 4.32 -5.44 -2.45
CA VAL A 47 4.64 -5.64 -1.03
C VAL A 47 5.60 -6.83 -0.92
N ASN A 48 6.68 -6.67 -0.16
CA ASN A 48 7.55 -7.81 0.13
C ASN A 48 6.81 -8.83 1.00
N GLN A 49 7.13 -10.12 0.87
CA GLN A 49 6.51 -11.14 1.71
C GLN A 49 6.74 -10.88 3.21
N ALA A 50 5.64 -10.84 3.97
CA ALA A 50 5.64 -10.64 5.40
C ALA A 50 5.74 -11.99 6.11
N HIS A 51 6.90 -12.27 6.69
CA HIS A 51 7.11 -13.49 7.49
C HIS A 51 6.61 -13.27 8.92
N LEU A 52 5.91 -14.29 9.46
CA LEU A 52 5.53 -14.43 10.85
C LEU A 52 6.34 -15.58 11.47
N ASP A 53 7.24 -15.25 12.39
CA ASP A 53 8.09 -16.23 13.08
C ASP A 53 7.51 -16.53 14.48
N GLY A 54 6.38 -17.24 14.51
CA GLY A 54 5.74 -17.65 15.75
C GLY A 54 4.99 -16.54 16.47
N SER A 55 4.09 -15.85 15.75
CA SER A 55 3.15 -14.90 16.35
C SER A 55 2.26 -15.61 17.36
N VAL A 56 2.22 -15.12 18.61
CA VAL A 56 1.49 -15.75 19.71
C VAL A 56 0.18 -15.02 19.99
N SER A 57 -0.93 -15.76 20.05
CA SER A 57 -2.25 -15.23 20.42
C SER A 57 -2.35 -15.00 21.94
N PRO A 58 -3.34 -14.21 22.41
CA PRO A 58 -3.61 -14.08 23.85
C PRO A 58 -3.96 -15.40 24.56
N THR A 59 -4.42 -16.41 23.82
CA THR A 59 -4.73 -17.76 24.33
C THR A 59 -3.53 -18.71 24.29
N GLY A 60 -2.39 -18.27 23.76
CA GLY A 60 -1.15 -19.05 23.69
C GLY A 60 -0.93 -19.84 22.39
N ASP A 61 -1.81 -19.67 21.40
CA ASP A 61 -1.67 -20.32 20.09
C ASP A 61 -0.55 -19.65 19.30
N VAL A 62 0.25 -20.45 18.60
CA VAL A 62 1.39 -19.96 17.81
C VAL A 62 1.10 -20.12 16.33
N VAL A 63 1.21 -19.03 15.58
CA VAL A 63 1.07 -19.01 14.12
C VAL A 63 2.40 -18.65 13.48
N THR A 64 2.86 -19.52 12.58
CA THR A 64 4.05 -19.31 11.75
C THR A 64 3.62 -19.42 10.29
N GLY A 65 4.09 -18.49 9.46
CA GLY A 65 3.69 -18.45 8.05
C GLY A 65 4.18 -17.19 7.36
N GLN A 66 3.68 -16.98 6.14
CA GLN A 66 4.01 -15.80 5.34
C GLN A 66 2.76 -15.26 4.65
N PHE A 67 2.72 -13.94 4.48
CA PHE A 67 1.70 -13.23 3.72
C PHE A 67 2.32 -12.67 2.46
N ASP A 68 1.60 -12.83 1.35
CA ASP A 68 1.98 -12.36 0.02
C ASP A 68 0.88 -11.44 -0.50
N ASP A 69 1.17 -10.14 -0.51
CA ASP A 69 0.19 -9.10 -0.73
C ASP A 69 0.61 -8.17 -1.88
N TYR A 70 -0.38 -7.57 -2.53
CA TYR A 70 -0.19 -6.48 -3.47
C TYR A 70 -1.35 -5.50 -3.40
N GLY A 71 -1.13 -4.28 -3.88
CA GLY A 71 -2.13 -3.22 -3.90
C GLY A 71 -2.25 -2.56 -5.27
N ASN A 72 -3.45 -2.10 -5.58
CA ASN A 72 -3.73 -1.29 -6.76
C ASN A 72 -4.49 -0.04 -6.32
N LEU A 73 -4.08 1.13 -6.83
CA LEU A 73 -4.75 2.40 -6.55
C LEU A 73 -5.14 3.06 -7.87
N LEU A 74 -6.43 3.37 -8.01
CA LEU A 74 -6.97 4.20 -9.09
C LEU A 74 -7.38 5.55 -8.48
N SER A 75 -6.99 6.65 -9.13
CA SER A 75 -7.30 7.99 -8.67
C SER A 75 -7.83 8.85 -9.81
N LEU A 76 -8.87 9.63 -9.49
CA LEU A 76 -9.47 10.65 -10.34
C LEU A 76 -9.63 11.92 -9.52
N SER A 77 -9.30 13.07 -10.12
CA SER A 77 -9.51 14.37 -9.49
C SER A 77 -9.90 15.44 -10.51
N ALA A 78 -10.59 16.47 -10.05
CA ALA A 78 -10.94 17.65 -10.82
C ALA A 78 -10.71 18.91 -9.98
N GLN A 79 -10.16 19.96 -10.59
CA GLN A 79 -9.83 21.22 -9.94
C GLN A 79 -10.40 22.38 -10.75
N TYR A 80 -11.01 23.35 -10.07
CA TYR A 80 -11.53 24.58 -10.68
C TYR A 80 -10.84 25.79 -10.06
N HIS A 81 -10.34 26.69 -10.90
CA HIS A 81 -9.68 27.93 -10.52
C HIS A 81 -10.60 29.13 -10.81
N PHE A 82 -10.90 29.90 -9.75
CA PHE A 82 -11.72 31.11 -9.81
C PHE A 82 -10.91 32.34 -10.25
#